data_AF-A0A0R1XRN6-F1
#
_entry.id   AF-A0A0R1XRN6-F1
#
_cell.length_a   1.000
_cell.length_b   1.000
_cell.length_c   1.000
_cell.angle_alpha   90.00
_cell.angle_beta   90.00
_cell.angle_gamma   90.00
#
_symmetry.space_group_name_H-M   'P 1'
#
loop_
_entity.id
_entity.type
_entity.pdbx_description
1 polymer ?
#
loop_
_entity_poly.entity_id
_entity_poly.type
_entity_poly.pdbx_seq_one_letter_code
_entity_poly.pdbx_strand_id
1 'polypeptide(L)'
;MNKNKKSKFKSMALSASAIVGVATIGLTSLGAASAATTTEPTIQTANTTIKSNNQGLTIYADPQATQSTGKQLATNISDWRVTREAKDTSGNVIAYDLGNGQWVKASDLQQTTGNSNQGNATTKTANGILINSNYQSVQIYSNAKATQPNGRLSTQYNLWQVFEIAYDNTGTPTAYRIGTNQWVKATDVTVNN
;
A
#
# COMPACT_ATOMS: atom_id res chain seq x y z
N MET A 1 27.26 33.38 -31.18
CA MET A 1 25.86 32.92 -30.94
C MET A 1 25.90 31.46 -30.52
N ASN A 2 25.17 31.07 -29.46
CA ASN A 2 25.08 29.76 -28.79
C ASN A 2 26.36 29.15 -28.18
N LYS A 3 26.69 29.34 -26.88
CA LYS A 3 26.07 28.83 -25.62
C LYS A 3 26.16 27.30 -25.44
N ASN A 4 27.04 26.89 -24.51
CA ASN A 4 26.88 25.88 -23.43
C ASN A 4 26.43 24.45 -23.80
N LYS A 5 26.97 23.34 -23.25
CA LYS A 5 27.79 23.06 -22.06
C LYS A 5 28.34 21.63 -22.23
N LYS A 6 29.63 21.41 -21.96
CA LYS A 6 30.20 20.06 -21.75
C LYS A 6 29.69 19.53 -20.40
N SER A 7 29.19 18.29 -20.35
CA SER A 7 29.11 17.52 -19.10
C SER A 7 29.92 16.25 -19.27
N LYS A 8 31.12 16.25 -18.69
CA LYS A 8 31.96 15.06 -18.51
C LYS A 8 31.46 14.36 -17.24
N PHE A 9 30.94 13.15 -17.34
CA PHE A 9 30.71 12.29 -16.18
C PHE A 9 32.09 11.88 -15.61
N LYS A 10 32.51 12.54 -14.53
CA LYS A 10 33.56 12.01 -13.65
C LYS A 10 32.91 10.91 -12.82
N SER A 11 33.18 9.65 -13.15
CA SER A 11 32.96 8.55 -12.22
C SER A 11 34.00 8.68 -11.12
N MET A 12 33.52 8.98 -9.91
CA MET A 12 34.30 9.23 -8.72
C MET A 12 34.79 7.89 -8.18
N ALA A 13 36.10 7.65 -8.30
CA ALA A 13 36.77 6.55 -7.63
C ALA A 13 36.51 6.65 -6.11
N LEU A 14 36.00 5.58 -5.50
CA LEU A 14 36.12 5.41 -4.07
C LEU A 14 37.61 5.23 -3.75
N SER A 15 38.24 6.29 -3.28
CA SER A 15 39.57 6.22 -2.66
C SER A 15 39.45 5.42 -1.36
N ALA A 16 39.92 4.17 -1.37
CA ALA A 16 40.26 3.45 -0.16
C ALA A 16 41.52 4.11 0.42
N SER A 17 41.35 5.03 1.37
CA SER A 17 42.48 5.52 2.17
C SER A 17 42.89 4.42 3.15
N ALA A 18 44.10 3.91 2.95
CA ALA A 18 44.82 3.12 3.94
C ALA A 18 45.17 4.02 5.13
N ILE A 19 44.67 3.69 6.32
CA ILE A 19 45.20 4.20 7.58
C ILE A 19 46.08 3.10 8.15
N VAL A 20 47.40 3.27 8.02
CA VAL A 20 48.37 2.59 8.87
C VAL A 20 48.44 3.39 10.16
N GLY A 21 47.86 2.84 11.22
CA GLY A 21 47.96 3.34 12.59
C GLY A 21 47.77 2.16 13.53
N VAL A 22 48.88 1.55 13.95
CA VAL A 22 48.87 0.51 14.98
C VAL A 22 48.60 1.18 16.32
N ALA A 23 47.39 0.96 16.85
CA ALA A 23 47.09 1.08 18.26
C ALA A 23 46.35 -0.20 18.66
N THR A 24 47.01 -1.03 19.45
CA THR A 24 46.38 -2.16 20.15
C THR A 24 45.32 -1.61 21.09
N ILE A 25 44.05 -1.69 20.68
CA ILE A 25 42.87 -1.44 21.51
C ILE A 25 42.00 -2.70 21.37
N GLY A 26 41.49 -3.16 22.51
CA GLY A 26 40.98 -4.49 22.78
C GLY A 26 40.17 -5.13 21.66
N LEU A 27 40.44 -6.42 21.46
CA LEU A 27 39.65 -7.35 20.66
C LEU A 27 38.29 -7.54 21.33
N THR A 28 37.38 -6.57 21.23
CA THR A 28 35.96 -6.84 21.43
C THR A 28 35.48 -7.60 20.20
N SER A 29 34.93 -8.78 20.44
CA SER A 29 34.37 -9.64 19.41
C SER A 29 33.50 -8.82 18.46
N LEU A 30 33.87 -8.82 17.17
CA LEU A 30 32.89 -8.59 16.11
C LEU A 30 31.90 -9.74 16.22
N GLY A 31 30.86 -9.55 17.02
CA GLY A 31 29.68 -10.40 16.96
C GLY A 31 29.30 -10.47 15.49
N ALA A 32 29.28 -11.69 14.94
CA ALA A 32 28.77 -11.91 13.60
C ALA A 32 27.44 -11.16 13.52
N ALA A 33 27.39 -10.13 12.67
CA ALA A 33 26.11 -9.55 12.29
C ALA A 33 25.38 -10.71 11.61
N SER A 34 24.51 -11.37 12.36
CA SER A 34 23.48 -12.23 11.81
C SER A 34 22.78 -11.36 10.79
N ALA A 35 23.12 -11.55 9.51
CA ALA A 35 22.34 -10.99 8.43
C ALA A 35 20.94 -11.57 8.65
N ALA A 36 20.05 -10.75 9.22
CA ALA A 36 18.66 -11.13 9.35
C ALA A 36 18.22 -11.42 7.92
N THR A 37 17.88 -12.67 7.64
CA THR A 37 17.30 -13.08 6.38
C THR A 37 15.91 -12.46 6.34
N THR A 38 15.82 -11.17 6.04
CA THR A 38 14.54 -10.51 5.81
C THR A 38 14.05 -11.03 4.49
N THR A 39 13.11 -11.98 4.55
CA THR A 39 12.47 -12.51 3.36
C THR A 39 11.93 -11.35 2.54
N GLU A 40 12.30 -11.32 1.25
CA GLU A 40 11.86 -10.27 0.34
C GLU A 40 10.33 -10.32 0.22
N PRO A 41 9.63 -9.18 0.32
CA PRO A 41 8.20 -9.16 0.15
C PRO A 41 7.85 -9.47 -1.30
N THR A 42 6.74 -10.18 -1.49
CA THR A 42 6.20 -10.41 -2.83
C THR A 42 5.57 -9.11 -3.33
N ILE A 43 5.95 -8.69 -4.54
CA ILE A 43 5.39 -7.51 -5.18
C ILE A 43 4.33 -7.92 -6.20
N GLN A 44 3.13 -7.38 -6.06
CA GLN A 44 2.03 -7.62 -6.98
C GLN A 44 1.48 -6.31 -7.52
N THR A 45 1.00 -6.34 -8.77
CA THR A 45 0.27 -5.19 -9.34
C THR A 45 -1.03 -5.01 -8.58
N ALA A 46 -1.37 -3.76 -8.30
CA ALA A 46 -2.63 -3.37 -7.68
C ALA A 46 -3.21 -2.18 -8.44
N ASN A 47 -4.52 -2.02 -8.37
CA ASN A 47 -5.22 -0.87 -8.93
C ASN A 47 -6.32 -0.45 -7.96
N THR A 48 -5.88 0.00 -6.78
CA THR A 48 -6.75 0.44 -5.70
C THR A 48 -6.40 1.88 -5.31
N THR A 49 -7.17 2.47 -4.41
CA THR A 49 -6.92 3.78 -3.83
C THR A 49 -6.76 3.63 -2.34
N ILE A 50 -5.77 4.29 -1.74
CA ILE A 50 -5.61 4.42 -0.28
C ILE A 50 -5.89 5.86 0.14
N LYS A 51 -6.25 6.04 1.42
CA LYS A 51 -6.45 7.36 2.01
C LYS A 51 -5.35 7.70 3.01
N SER A 52 -4.63 8.78 2.74
CA SER A 52 -3.71 9.39 3.72
C SER A 52 -4.44 10.30 4.71
N ASN A 53 -5.72 10.61 4.49
CA ASN A 53 -6.50 11.55 5.31
C ASN A 53 -5.81 12.92 5.46
N ASN A 54 -5.22 13.43 4.37
CA ASN A 54 -4.44 14.66 4.35
C ASN A 54 -3.21 14.65 5.28
N GLN A 55 -2.72 13.47 5.68
CA GLN A 55 -1.51 13.32 6.50
C GLN A 55 -0.25 13.17 5.64
N GLY A 56 0.84 13.76 6.12
CA GLY A 56 2.17 13.66 5.50
C GLY A 56 2.84 12.33 5.83
N LEU A 57 2.40 11.25 5.20
CA LEU A 57 2.99 9.92 5.42
C LEU A 57 4.39 9.83 4.83
N THR A 58 5.30 9.14 5.52
CA THR A 58 6.69 8.97 5.07
C THR A 58 6.75 8.18 3.77
N ILE A 59 7.56 8.67 2.82
CA ILE A 59 7.86 7.98 1.57
C ILE A 59 9.14 7.15 1.74
N TYR A 60 9.08 5.89 1.35
CA TYR A 60 10.17 4.93 1.37
C TYR A 60 10.60 4.57 -0.05
N ALA A 61 11.90 4.23 -0.20
CA ALA A 61 12.49 3.83 -1.48
C ALA A 61 12.36 2.32 -1.76
N ASP A 62 12.00 1.54 -0.75
CA ASP A 62 11.97 0.08 -0.76
C ASP A 62 10.58 -0.47 -0.36
N PRO A 63 10.19 -1.64 -0.91
CA PRO A 63 8.90 -2.26 -0.60
C PRO A 63 8.76 -2.77 0.84
N GLN A 64 9.87 -2.95 1.57
CA GLN A 64 9.86 -3.28 3.00
C GLN A 64 9.60 -2.06 3.89
N ALA A 65 9.57 -0.85 3.32
CA ALA A 65 9.43 0.41 4.04
C ALA A 65 10.45 0.58 5.17
N THR A 66 11.73 0.32 4.85
CA THR A 66 12.87 0.44 5.77
C THR A 66 13.82 1.59 5.41
N GLN A 67 13.84 2.00 4.14
CA GLN A 67 14.69 3.06 3.59
C GLN A 67 13.88 4.34 3.36
N SER A 68 13.74 5.15 4.41
CA SER A 68 13.06 6.44 4.30
C SER A 68 13.79 7.37 3.32
N THR A 69 13.02 8.05 2.47
CA THR A 69 13.56 9.06 1.54
C THR A 69 13.73 10.44 2.17
N GLY A 70 13.26 10.62 3.42
CA GLY A 70 13.17 11.93 4.07
C GLY A 70 12.05 12.83 3.53
N LYS A 71 11.22 12.33 2.59
CA LYS A 71 10.06 13.04 2.04
C LYS A 71 8.76 12.49 2.62
N GLN A 72 7.72 13.30 2.53
CA GLN A 72 6.37 12.95 2.95
C GLN A 72 5.37 13.14 1.79
N LEU A 73 4.24 12.46 1.87
CA LEU A 73 3.09 12.73 1.01
C LEU A 73 2.61 14.18 1.16
N ALA A 74 2.03 14.70 0.09
CA ALA A 74 1.41 16.01 0.11
C ALA A 74 0.12 15.97 0.95
N THR A 75 -0.02 16.91 1.88
CA THR A 75 -1.17 16.96 2.82
C THR A 75 -2.44 17.54 2.18
N ASN A 76 -2.34 18.15 1.00
CA ASN A 76 -3.50 18.62 0.24
C ASN A 76 -4.14 17.51 -0.63
N ILE A 77 -3.62 16.28 -0.58
CA ILE A 77 -4.12 15.12 -1.32
C ILE A 77 -4.40 14.00 -0.32
N SER A 78 -5.65 13.56 -0.24
CA SER A 78 -6.08 12.46 0.61
C SER A 78 -6.03 11.11 -0.10
N ASP A 79 -6.48 11.08 -1.35
CA ASP A 79 -6.68 9.86 -2.11
C ASP A 79 -5.48 9.60 -3.03
N TRP A 80 -4.82 8.46 -2.84
CA TRP A 80 -3.64 8.06 -3.62
C TRP A 80 -3.88 6.74 -4.33
N ARG A 81 -3.68 6.74 -5.65
CA ARG A 81 -3.75 5.51 -6.43
C ARG A 81 -2.55 4.62 -6.09
N VAL A 82 -2.83 3.37 -5.77
CA VAL A 82 -1.85 2.31 -5.59
C VAL A 82 -1.65 1.60 -6.92
N THR A 83 -0.39 1.44 -7.31
CA THR A 83 0.04 0.73 -8.52
C THR A 83 0.59 -0.66 -8.20
N ARG A 84 1.17 -0.85 -7.02
CA ARG A 84 1.68 -2.14 -6.53
C ARG A 84 1.52 -2.26 -5.02
N GLU A 85 1.45 -3.50 -4.54
CA GLU A 85 1.46 -3.86 -3.13
C GLU A 85 2.68 -4.73 -2.83
N ALA A 86 3.30 -4.49 -1.68
CA ALA A 86 4.31 -5.36 -1.10
C ALA A 86 3.66 -6.22 -0.02
N LYS A 87 3.82 -7.54 -0.12
CA LYS A 87 3.26 -8.50 0.84
C LYS A 87 4.34 -9.27 1.58
N ASP A 88 4.12 -9.50 2.87
CA ASP A 88 4.96 -10.40 3.66
C ASP A 88 4.77 -11.86 3.24
N THR A 89 5.55 -12.77 3.85
CA THR A 89 5.46 -14.22 3.58
C THR A 89 4.13 -14.85 3.96
N SER A 90 3.34 -14.17 4.79
CA SER A 90 2.00 -14.58 5.22
C SER A 90 0.91 -14.02 4.30
N GLY A 91 1.28 -13.25 3.28
CA GLY A 91 0.37 -12.62 2.32
C GLY A 91 -0.23 -11.29 2.79
N ASN A 92 0.19 -10.74 3.93
CA ASN A 92 -0.29 -9.45 4.43
C ASN A 92 0.38 -8.29 3.70
N VAL A 93 -0.38 -7.27 3.34
CA VAL A 93 0.18 -6.05 2.71
C VAL A 93 0.94 -5.23 3.76
N ILE A 94 2.23 -5.00 3.51
CA ILE A 94 3.12 -4.24 4.39
C ILE A 94 3.43 -2.84 3.86
N ALA A 95 3.33 -2.62 2.54
CA ALA A 95 3.50 -1.32 1.92
C ALA A 95 2.72 -1.20 0.60
N TYR A 96 2.41 0.03 0.22
CA TYR A 96 1.75 0.39 -1.03
C TYR A 96 2.66 1.27 -1.88
N ASP A 97 2.83 0.95 -3.16
CA ASP A 97 3.51 1.80 -4.13
C ASP A 97 2.52 2.72 -4.83
N LEU A 98 2.73 4.02 -4.66
CA LEU A 98 1.88 5.07 -5.26
C LEU A 98 2.36 5.48 -6.66
N GLY A 99 3.41 4.83 -7.15
CA GLY A 99 4.01 4.99 -8.47
C GLY A 99 5.50 5.33 -8.36
N ASN A 100 6.28 4.86 -9.34
CA ASN A 100 7.72 5.14 -9.44
C ASN A 100 8.55 4.69 -8.22
N GLY A 101 8.11 3.65 -7.49
CA GLY A 101 8.80 3.19 -6.28
C GLY A 101 8.61 4.14 -5.08
N GLN A 102 7.51 4.88 -5.07
CA GLN A 102 7.10 5.70 -3.94
C GLN A 102 6.30 4.83 -2.96
N TRP A 103 7.00 4.18 -2.03
CA TRP A 103 6.37 3.26 -1.09
C TRP A 103 5.89 3.98 0.17
N VAL A 104 4.69 3.63 0.65
CA VAL A 104 4.18 4.05 1.96
C VAL A 104 3.81 2.83 2.79
N LYS A 105 4.14 2.87 4.08
CA LYS A 105 3.92 1.73 4.96
C LYS A 105 2.43 1.52 5.20
N ALA A 106 1.97 0.28 5.10
CA ALA A 106 0.56 -0.06 5.27
C ALA A 106 0.06 0.24 6.69
N SER A 107 0.92 0.07 7.71
CA SER A 107 0.59 0.41 9.10
C SER A 107 0.38 1.90 9.34
N ASP A 108 1.04 2.77 8.57
CA ASP A 108 0.94 4.22 8.75
C ASP A 108 -0.41 4.74 8.23
N LEU A 109 -1.04 3.99 7.32
CA LEU A 109 -2.43 4.20 6.89
C LEU A 109 -3.45 3.66 7.90
N GLN A 110 -3.00 2.87 8.88
CA GLN A 110 -3.84 2.30 9.93
C GLN A 110 -3.98 3.21 11.17
N GLN A 111 -3.42 4.43 11.16
CA GLN A 111 -3.72 5.43 12.21
C GLN A 111 -5.03 6.19 11.98
N THR A 112 -5.94 5.61 11.18
CA THR A 112 -7.39 5.73 11.37
C THR A 112 -7.99 4.34 11.53
N THR A 113 -7.56 3.59 12.56
CA THR A 113 -8.33 2.47 13.12
C THR A 113 -9.56 3.03 13.85
N GLY A 114 -10.47 3.63 13.09
CA GLY A 114 -11.88 3.50 13.43
C GLY A 114 -12.26 2.07 13.06
N ASN A 115 -12.49 1.22 14.07
CA ASN A 115 -13.07 -0.12 13.92
C ASN A 115 -13.99 -0.21 12.70
N SER A 116 -13.60 -0.89 11.62
CA SER A 116 -14.51 -1.16 10.50
C SER A 116 -15.56 -2.23 10.84
N ASN A 117 -15.61 -2.68 12.11
CA ASN A 117 -16.78 -3.28 12.74
C ASN A 117 -17.79 -2.23 13.28
N GLN A 118 -17.82 -1.01 12.75
CA GLN A 118 -18.93 -0.08 13.00
C GLN A 118 -20.16 -0.50 12.19
N GLY A 119 -20.79 -1.55 12.71
CA GLY A 119 -22.07 -2.07 12.24
C GLY A 119 -22.06 -3.59 12.19
N ASN A 120 -22.55 -4.22 13.26
CA ASN A 120 -23.02 -5.60 13.42
C ASN A 120 -23.46 -6.33 12.11
N ALA A 121 -22.53 -6.67 11.22
CA ALA A 121 -22.76 -7.35 9.95
C ALA A 121 -21.81 -8.54 9.91
N THR A 122 -22.36 -9.72 9.63
CA THR A 122 -21.56 -10.93 9.53
C THR A 122 -20.76 -10.86 8.24
N THR A 123 -19.43 -10.86 8.33
CA THR A 123 -18.56 -10.89 7.16
C THR A 123 -17.90 -12.26 6.99
N LYS A 124 -17.64 -12.67 5.75
CA LYS A 124 -16.81 -13.85 5.43
C LYS A 124 -15.76 -13.48 4.39
N THR A 125 -14.59 -14.08 4.48
CA THR A 125 -13.53 -13.96 3.48
C THR A 125 -13.99 -14.49 2.12
N ALA A 126 -13.68 -13.74 1.07
CA ALA A 126 -13.90 -14.13 -0.31
C ALA A 126 -12.57 -14.46 -0.99
N ASN A 127 -12.50 -15.59 -1.67
CA ASN A 127 -11.35 -15.98 -2.48
C ASN A 127 -11.80 -16.12 -3.93
N GLY A 128 -11.13 -15.39 -4.84
CA GLY A 128 -11.34 -15.52 -6.28
C GLY A 128 -12.62 -14.86 -6.84
N ILE A 129 -13.37 -14.11 -6.03
CA ILE A 129 -14.59 -13.43 -6.49
C ILE A 129 -14.23 -12.09 -7.13
N LEU A 130 -14.76 -11.86 -8.34
CA LEU A 130 -14.73 -10.58 -9.03
C LEU A 130 -16.13 -9.99 -9.13
N ILE A 131 -16.24 -8.68 -8.97
CA ILE A 131 -17.47 -7.94 -9.23
C ILE A 131 -17.27 -6.94 -10.35
N ASN A 132 -18.37 -6.67 -11.05
CA ASN A 132 -18.46 -5.77 -12.20
C ASN A 132 -19.24 -4.51 -11.80
N SER A 133 -18.64 -3.32 -11.96
CA SER A 133 -19.29 -2.02 -11.72
C SER A 133 -20.06 -1.47 -12.93
N ASN A 134 -20.03 -2.17 -14.06
CA ASN A 134 -20.57 -1.78 -15.37
C ASN A 134 -20.09 -0.39 -15.82
N TYR A 135 -18.82 -0.09 -15.54
CA TYR A 135 -18.18 1.21 -15.71
C TYR A 135 -18.94 2.37 -15.05
N GLN A 136 -19.80 2.07 -14.07
CA GLN A 136 -20.57 3.07 -13.32
C GLN A 136 -19.76 3.60 -12.14
N SER A 137 -20.04 4.86 -11.80
CA SER A 137 -19.50 5.49 -10.61
C SER A 137 -20.30 5.04 -9.37
N VAL A 138 -19.98 3.84 -8.88
CA VAL A 138 -20.63 3.20 -7.73
C VAL A 138 -20.16 3.85 -6.42
N GLN A 139 -21.05 4.01 -5.45
CA GLN A 139 -20.71 4.57 -4.14
C GLN A 139 -19.84 3.60 -3.33
N ILE A 140 -18.72 4.09 -2.80
CA ILE A 140 -17.87 3.39 -1.84
C ILE A 140 -18.25 3.84 -0.42
N TYR A 141 -18.23 2.90 0.50
CA TYR A 141 -18.51 3.09 1.92
C TYR A 141 -17.32 2.63 2.78
N SER A 142 -17.12 3.27 3.93
CA SER A 142 -16.05 2.94 4.88
C SER A 142 -16.35 1.71 5.74
N ASN A 143 -17.59 1.22 5.77
CA ASN A 143 -18.04 0.15 6.67
C ASN A 143 -18.86 -0.93 5.96
N ALA A 144 -18.87 -2.14 6.53
CA ALA A 144 -19.54 -3.32 5.96
C ALA A 144 -21.06 -3.19 5.81
N LYS A 145 -21.72 -2.34 6.63
CA LYS A 145 -23.15 -2.04 6.48
C LYS A 145 -23.47 -1.09 5.32
N ALA A 146 -22.47 -0.55 4.64
CA ALA A 146 -22.63 0.40 3.55
C ALA A 146 -23.50 1.62 3.94
N THR A 147 -23.22 2.22 5.11
CA THR A 147 -23.95 3.38 5.64
C THR A 147 -23.10 4.66 5.71
N GLN A 148 -21.78 4.55 5.66
CA GLN A 148 -20.86 5.69 5.74
C GLN A 148 -20.16 5.91 4.39
N PRO A 149 -20.72 6.74 3.49
CA PRO A 149 -20.14 6.97 2.17
C PRO A 149 -18.78 7.65 2.28
N ASN A 150 -17.78 7.19 1.52
CA ASN A 150 -16.42 7.72 1.58
C ASN A 150 -15.72 7.86 0.21
N GLY A 151 -16.41 7.65 -0.90
CA GLY A 151 -15.84 7.84 -2.25
C GLY A 151 -16.70 7.20 -3.34
N ARG A 152 -16.20 7.17 -4.58
CA ARG A 152 -16.87 6.46 -5.68
C ARG A 152 -15.86 5.67 -6.50
N LEU A 153 -16.30 4.55 -7.07
CA LEU A 153 -15.50 3.77 -8.01
C LEU A 153 -15.14 4.58 -9.25
N SER A 154 -13.98 4.28 -9.82
CA SER A 154 -13.58 4.79 -11.12
C SER A 154 -14.45 4.19 -12.22
N THR A 155 -14.85 5.03 -13.18
CA THR A 155 -15.58 4.60 -14.39
C THR A 155 -14.64 4.10 -15.49
N GLN A 156 -13.32 4.16 -15.30
CA GLN A 156 -12.34 3.64 -16.27
C GLN A 156 -12.11 2.13 -16.11
N TYR A 157 -12.46 1.57 -14.95
CA TYR A 157 -12.26 0.16 -14.62
C TYR A 157 -13.59 -0.49 -14.29
N ASN A 158 -13.69 -1.77 -14.61
CA ASN A 158 -14.95 -2.50 -14.52
C ASN A 158 -14.90 -3.65 -13.52
N LEU A 159 -13.76 -4.32 -13.39
CA LEU A 159 -13.58 -5.50 -12.56
C LEU A 159 -12.86 -5.15 -11.26
N TRP A 160 -13.42 -5.60 -10.14
CA TRP A 160 -12.90 -5.35 -8.80
C TRP A 160 -12.82 -6.66 -8.03
N GLN A 161 -11.66 -6.94 -7.43
CA GLN A 161 -11.48 -8.12 -6.60
C GLN A 161 -12.19 -7.94 -5.25
N VAL A 162 -12.94 -8.96 -4.84
CA VAL A 162 -13.60 -9.00 -3.54
C VAL A 162 -12.72 -9.74 -2.54
N PHE A 163 -12.50 -9.13 -1.38
CA PHE A 163 -11.74 -9.68 -0.26
C PHE A 163 -12.67 -10.24 0.83
N GLU A 164 -13.82 -9.61 1.05
CA GLU A 164 -14.82 -10.04 2.02
C GLU A 164 -16.24 -9.75 1.52
N ILE A 165 -17.21 -10.52 2.03
CA ILE A 165 -18.63 -10.34 1.76
C ILE A 165 -19.33 -10.08 3.09
N ALA A 166 -20.11 -9.02 3.16
CA ALA A 166 -21.04 -8.77 4.26
C ALA A 166 -22.38 -9.44 3.95
N TYR A 167 -22.97 -10.09 4.95
CA TYR A 167 -24.27 -10.75 4.86
C TYR A 167 -25.28 -10.10 5.78
N ASP A 168 -26.55 -10.12 5.37
CA ASP A 168 -27.66 -9.88 6.30
C ASP A 168 -27.94 -11.11 7.19
N ASN A 169 -28.93 -10.98 8.07
CA ASN A 169 -29.33 -12.04 9.00
C ASN A 169 -29.93 -13.27 8.29
N THR A 170 -30.25 -13.17 7.00
CA THR A 170 -30.77 -14.28 6.18
C THR A 170 -29.67 -15.00 5.40
N GLY A 171 -28.43 -14.49 5.44
CA GLY A 171 -27.30 -15.03 4.68
C GLY A 171 -27.23 -14.50 3.25
N THR A 172 -27.92 -13.41 2.93
CA THR A 172 -27.85 -12.77 1.60
C THR A 172 -26.70 -11.76 1.57
N PRO A 173 -25.82 -11.76 0.53
CA PRO A 173 -24.80 -10.74 0.36
C PRO A 173 -25.40 -9.32 0.30
N THR A 174 -24.90 -8.42 1.12
CA THR A 174 -25.34 -7.01 1.18
C THR A 174 -24.27 -6.03 0.73
N ALA A 175 -22.99 -6.37 0.91
CA ALA A 175 -21.88 -5.56 0.45
C ALA A 175 -20.63 -6.41 0.18
N TYR A 176 -19.75 -5.89 -0.66
CA TYR A 176 -18.47 -6.49 -1.02
C TYR A 176 -17.33 -5.56 -0.63
N ARG A 177 -16.34 -6.08 0.10
CA ARG A 177 -15.11 -5.36 0.40
C ARG A 177 -14.15 -5.51 -0.78
N ILE A 178 -13.77 -4.39 -1.37
CA ILE A 178 -12.89 -4.32 -2.55
C ILE A 178 -11.54 -3.64 -2.26
N GLY A 179 -11.31 -3.30 -0.99
CA GLY A 179 -10.09 -2.69 -0.52
C GLY A 179 -10.15 -2.42 0.98
N THR A 180 -9.14 -1.74 1.51
CA THR A 180 -9.10 -1.32 2.91
C THR A 180 -10.19 -0.28 3.17
N ASN A 181 -11.17 -0.59 4.02
CA ASN A 181 -12.33 0.26 4.31
C ASN A 181 -13.06 0.75 3.05
N GLN A 182 -13.18 -0.13 2.05
CA GLN A 182 -13.90 0.14 0.81
C GLN A 182 -14.92 -0.96 0.58
N TRP A 183 -16.17 -0.62 0.84
CA TRP A 183 -17.31 -1.49 0.67
C TRP A 183 -18.22 -0.92 -0.41
N VAL A 184 -18.72 -1.77 -1.30
CA VAL A 184 -19.77 -1.42 -2.27
C VAL A 184 -20.99 -2.28 -2.00
N LYS A 185 -22.20 -1.74 -2.20
CA LYS A 185 -23.43 -2.52 -2.00
C LYS A 185 -23.52 -3.62 -3.06
N ALA A 186 -23.98 -4.80 -2.64
CA ALA A 186 -24.15 -5.93 -3.54
C ALA A 186 -25.19 -5.65 -4.64
N THR A 187 -26.16 -4.76 -4.37
CA THR A 187 -27.17 -4.33 -5.35
C THR A 187 -26.65 -3.42 -6.46
N ASP A 188 -25.48 -2.80 -6.25
CA ASP A 188 -24.96 -1.75 -7.15
C ASP A 188 -23.91 -2.30 -8.13
N VAL A 189 -23.65 -3.61 -8.07
CA VAL A 189 -22.62 -4.33 -8.82
C VAL A 189 -23.13 -5.72 -9.21
N THR A 190 -22.45 -6.37 -10.15
CA THR A 190 -22.78 -7.74 -10.56
C THR A 190 -21.62 -8.67 -10.26
N VAL A 191 -21.88 -9.82 -9.64
CA VAL A 191 -20.85 -10.86 -9.44
C VAL A 191 -20.54 -11.49 -10.80
N ASN A 192 -19.25 -11.56 -11.14
CA ASN A 192 -18.77 -12.28 -12.31
C ASN A 192 -18.33 -13.67 -11.84
N ASN A 193 -19.10 -14.70 -12.20
CA ASN A 193 -18.81 -16.10 -11.88
C ASN A 193 -17.87 -16.73 -12.90
#